data_AF-A0A6B3GKA7-F1
#
_entry.id   AF-A0A6B3GKA7-F1
#
_cell.length_a   1.000
_cell.length_b   1.000
_cell.length_c   1.000
_cell.angle_alpha   90.00
_cell.angle_beta   90.00
_cell.angle_gamma   90.00
#
_symmetry.space_group_name_H-M   'P 1'
#
loop_
_entity.id
_entity.type
_entity.pdbx_description
1 polymer ?
#
loop_
_entity_poly.entity_id
_entity_poly.type
_entity_poly.pdbx_seq_one_letter_code
_entity_poly.pdbx_strand_id
1 'polypeptide(L)'
;MFRLQGSKTLAVDLTGDAVKAKNGSMVAYDGRMTFKKMSGGGEGLRGMVTRRLTGEQMTVMEVSGQGTCYFADRASEINLVALHGDT
;
A
#
# COMPACT_ATOMS: atom_id res chain seq x y z
N MET A 1 12.06 -1.70 -5.31
CA MET A 1 11.88 -3.02 -5.97
C MET A 1 10.78 -3.80 -5.27
N PHE A 2 9.93 -4.54 -5.98
CA PHE A 2 8.89 -5.41 -5.39
C PHE A 2 9.34 -6.87 -5.46
N ARG A 3 9.27 -7.59 -4.34
CA ARG A 3 9.70 -8.99 -4.21
C ARG A 3 8.69 -9.78 -3.41
N LEU A 4 8.25 -10.92 -3.93
CA LEU A 4 7.39 -11.83 -3.17
C LEU A 4 8.25 -12.71 -2.25
N GLN A 5 7.84 -12.85 -0.99
CA GLN A 5 8.42 -13.77 -0.01
C GLN A 5 7.36 -14.84 0.29
N GLY A 6 7.53 -16.03 -0.31
CA GLY A 6 6.46 -17.03 -0.36
C GLY A 6 5.27 -16.54 -1.20
N SER A 7 4.04 -16.96 -0.86
CA SER A 7 2.83 -16.54 -1.58
C SER A 7 2.00 -15.47 -0.86
N LYS A 8 2.35 -15.13 0.40
CA LYS A 8 1.52 -14.33 1.31
C LYS A 8 2.18 -13.07 1.85
N THR A 9 3.41 -12.79 1.43
CA THR A 9 4.16 -11.63 1.90
C THR A 9 4.85 -10.93 0.74
N LEU A 10 4.73 -9.61 0.71
CA LEU A 10 5.33 -8.73 -0.28
C LEU A 10 6.38 -7.86 0.40
N ALA A 11 7.64 -8.00 0.00
CA ALA A 11 8.72 -7.10 0.34
C ALA A 11 8.85 -6.00 -0.71
N VAL A 12 9.00 -4.76 -0.27
CA VAL A 12 9.18 -3.59 -1.13
C VAL A 12 10.39 -2.81 -0.66
N ASP A 13 11.42 -2.77 -1.49
CA ASP A 13 12.62 -1.99 -1.27
C ASP A 13 12.40 -0.55 -1.77
N LEU A 14 12.57 0.42 -0.88
CA LEU A 14 12.43 1.85 -1.12
C LEU A 14 13.80 2.52 -1.09
N THR A 15 14.06 3.38 -2.07
CA THR A 15 15.33 4.10 -2.26
C THR A 15 15.13 5.62 -2.26
N GLY A 16 14.24 6.11 -1.40
CA GLY A 16 13.79 7.51 -1.38
C GLY A 16 12.42 7.71 -2.01
N ASP A 17 11.89 6.69 -2.68
CA ASP A 17 10.57 6.69 -3.29
C ASP A 17 9.43 6.47 -2.29
N ALA A 18 8.20 6.66 -2.77
CA ALA A 18 6.98 6.39 -2.03
C ALA A 18 6.11 5.33 -2.74
N VAL A 19 5.48 4.47 -1.95
CA VAL A 19 4.52 3.46 -2.43
C VAL A 19 3.21 3.57 -1.69
N LYS A 20 2.12 3.24 -2.39
CA LYS A 20 0.78 3.14 -1.80
C LYS A 20 0.47 1.70 -1.45
N ALA A 21 0.03 1.46 -0.22
CA ALA A 21 -0.33 0.13 0.27
C ALA A 21 -1.67 0.16 1.03
N LYS A 22 -2.32 -0.99 1.16
CA LYS A 22 -3.54 -1.11 1.99
C LYS A 22 -3.21 -0.75 3.44
N ASN A 23 -3.96 0.15 4.06
CA ASN A 23 -3.75 0.52 5.45
C ASN A 23 -3.90 -0.71 6.37
N GLY A 24 -2.94 -0.90 7.28
CA GLY A 24 -2.90 -2.07 8.18
C GLY A 24 -2.30 -3.34 7.56
N SER A 25 -1.85 -3.32 6.30
CA SER A 25 -1.17 -4.48 5.68
C SER A 25 0.33 -4.54 5.96
N MET A 26 0.95 -3.49 6.50
CA MET A 26 2.38 -3.49 6.84
C MET A 26 2.60 -4.33 8.09
N VAL A 27 3.51 -5.30 8.00
CA VAL A 27 3.82 -6.26 9.08
C VAL A 27 5.23 -6.09 9.65
N ALA A 28 6.17 -5.56 8.86
CA ALA A 28 7.53 -5.25 9.30
C ALA A 28 8.18 -4.21 8.38
N TYR A 29 9.23 -3.55 8.87
CA TYR A 29 10.09 -2.70 8.06
C TYR A 29 11.52 -2.71 8.60
N ASP A 30 12.48 -2.48 7.72
CA ASP A 30 13.88 -2.25 8.02
C ASP A 30 14.33 -0.93 7.38
N GLY A 31 15.13 -0.13 8.08
CA GLY A 31 15.58 1.20 7.64
C GLY A 31 14.69 2.36 8.11
N ARG A 32 14.79 3.50 7.41
CA ARG A 32 14.09 4.74 7.78
C ARG A 32 12.85 4.92 6.91
N MET A 33 11.68 4.77 7.52
CA MET A 33 10.39 4.86 6.83
C MET A 33 9.43 5.83 7.50
N THR A 34 8.62 6.49 6.69
CA THR A 34 7.51 7.34 7.11
C THR A 34 6.21 6.73 6.58
N PHE A 35 5.21 6.63 7.45
CA PHE A 35 3.91 6.05 7.15
C PHE A 35 2.83 7.11 7.30
N LYS A 36 2.15 7.44 6.20
CA LYS A 36 1.05 8.41 6.21
C LYS A 36 -0.25 7.71 5.85
N LYS A 37 -1.19 7.68 6.80
CA LYS A 37 -2.55 7.21 6.52
C LYS A 37 -3.22 8.16 5.54
N MET A 38 -3.59 7.66 4.37
CA MET A 38 -4.38 8.41 3.40
C MET A 38 -5.86 8.24 3.73
N SER A 39 -6.36 9.15 4.56
CA SER A 39 -7.78 9.27 4.91
C SER A 39 -8.56 9.86 3.73
N GLY A 40 -8.89 9.04 2.74
CA GLY A 40 -9.73 9.43 1.60
C GLY A 40 -9.01 10.31 0.58
N GLY A 41 -9.08 9.92 -0.69
CA GLY A 41 -8.57 10.74 -1.78
C GLY A 41 -9.36 12.04 -1.90
N GLY A 42 -8.64 13.15 -2.06
CA GLY A 42 -9.21 14.44 -2.43
C GLY A 42 -9.81 15.24 -1.26
N GLU A 43 -9.64 16.55 -1.36
CA GLU A 43 -10.23 17.61 -0.54
C GLU A 43 -11.62 17.27 0.06
N GLY A 44 -11.62 16.94 1.36
CA GLY A 44 -12.79 17.09 2.22
C GLY A 44 -13.88 16.01 2.16
N LEU A 45 -15.02 16.34 2.75
CA LEU A 45 -16.18 15.46 2.97
C LEU A 45 -16.67 14.76 1.70
N ARG A 46 -16.44 15.33 0.51
CA ARG A 46 -16.88 14.77 -0.77
C ARG A 46 -16.22 13.43 -1.11
N GLY A 47 -14.92 13.27 -0.88
CA GLY A 47 -14.20 12.01 -1.14
C GLY A 47 -14.63 10.87 -0.20
N MET A 48 -14.99 11.19 1.05
CA MET A 48 -15.57 10.24 1.99
C MET A 48 -16.99 9.80 1.60
N VAL A 49 -17.80 10.69 1.03
CA VAL A 49 -19.19 10.38 0.63
C VAL A 49 -19.21 9.47 -0.60
N THR A 50 -18.42 9.76 -1.64
CA THR A 50 -18.40 8.95 -2.87
C THR A 50 -17.97 7.50 -2.60
N ARG A 51 -16.98 7.27 -1.73
CA ARG A 51 -16.50 5.92 -1.41
C ARG A 51 -17.43 5.15 -0.45
N ARG A 52 -18.20 5.84 0.41
CA ARG A 52 -19.29 5.19 1.16
C ARG A 52 -20.41 4.70 0.24
N LEU A 53 -20.64 5.39 -0.87
CA LEU A 53 -21.63 5.00 -1.87
C LEU A 53 -21.15 3.83 -2.76
N THR A 54 -19.85 3.70 -3.03
CA THR A 54 -19.29 2.54 -3.77
C THR A 54 -19.11 1.28 -2.91
N GLY A 55 -19.28 1.38 -1.58
CA GLY A 55 -19.12 0.24 -0.65
C GLY A 55 -17.67 -0.17 -0.38
N GLU A 56 -16.68 0.47 -1.01
CA GLU A 56 -15.27 0.13 -0.86
C GLU A 56 -14.65 0.79 0.38
N GLN A 57 -14.65 0.08 1.51
CA GLN A 57 -13.98 0.54 2.74
C GLN A 57 -12.44 0.38 2.71
N MET A 58 -11.79 0.42 1.54
CA MET A 58 -10.33 0.29 1.48
C MET A 58 -9.67 1.62 1.90
N THR A 59 -9.04 1.62 3.07
CA THR A 59 -8.15 2.72 3.47
C THR A 59 -6.74 2.45 2.95
N VAL A 60 -6.06 3.48 2.46
CA VAL A 60 -4.71 3.38 1.89
C VAL A 60 -3.71 4.04 2.83
N MET A 61 -2.46 3.60 2.83
CA MET A 61 -1.32 4.29 3.42
C MET A 61 -0.26 4.58 2.36
N GLU A 62 0.41 5.71 2.51
CA GLU A 62 1.64 6.01 1.80
C GLU A 62 2.82 5.60 2.68
N VAL A 63 3.77 4.88 2.09
CA VAL A 63 5.03 4.50 2.72
C VAL A 63 6.16 5.12 1.93
N SER A 64 6.96 5.95 2.56
CA SER A 64 8.11 6.61 1.92
C SER A 64 9.36 6.49 2.77
N GLY A 65 10.53 6.47 2.14
CA GLY A 65 11.81 6.44 2.84
C GLY A 65 12.84 5.53 2.19
N GLN A 66 13.76 5.01 2.99
CA GLN A 66 14.88 4.20 2.54
C GLN A 66 15.02 2.93 3.37
N GLY A 67 14.91 1.77 2.73
CA GLY A 67 14.95 0.45 3.37
C GLY A 67 13.93 -0.52 2.78
N THR A 68 13.58 -1.58 3.50
CA THR A 68 12.65 -2.63 3.03
C THR A 68 11.38 -2.68 3.88
N CYS A 69 10.21 -2.61 3.24
CA CYS A 69 8.90 -2.69 3.90
C CYS A 69 8.22 -4.02 3.53
N TYR A 70 7.62 -4.70 4.50
CA TYR A 70 6.95 -5.98 4.32
C TYR A 70 5.44 -5.81 4.51
N PHE A 71 4.67 -6.34 3.57
CA PHE A 71 3.22 -6.28 3.54
C PHE A 71 2.60 -7.68 3.50
N ALA A 72 1.52 -7.89 4.24
CA ALA A 72 0.69 -9.09 4.20
C ALA A 72 -0.76 -8.72 4.57
N ASP A 73 -1.75 -9.47 4.07
CA ASP A 73 -3.16 -9.23 4.37
C ASP A 73 -3.90 -10.53 4.67
N ARG A 74 -4.19 -10.80 5.94
CA ARG A 74 -5.05 -11.93 6.41
C ARG A 74 -4.76 -13.29 5.73
N ALA A 75 -3.49 -13.63 5.56
CA ALA A 75 -3.05 -14.86 4.89
C ALA A 75 -3.53 -15.03 3.43
N SER A 76 -3.90 -13.92 2.78
CA SER A 76 -4.27 -13.88 1.38
C SER A 76 -3.07 -14.10 0.47
N GLU A 77 -3.32 -14.73 -0.67
CA GLU A 77 -2.34 -14.87 -1.74
C GLU A 77 -2.09 -13.51 -2.40
N ILE A 78 -0.82 -13.21 -2.68
CA ILE A 78 -0.40 -11.96 -3.30
C ILE A 78 0.12 -12.26 -4.71
N ASN A 79 -0.51 -11.61 -5.70
CA ASN A 79 -0.08 -11.67 -7.09
C ASN A 79 0.54 -10.33 -7.51
N LEU A 80 1.77 -10.38 -8.03
CA LEU A 80 2.45 -9.22 -8.57
C LEU A 80 2.08 -9.03 -10.04
N VAL A 81 1.37 -7.93 -10.33
CA VAL A 81 1.00 -7.54 -11.69
C VAL A 81 1.83 -6.34 -12.11
N ALA A 82 2.64 -6.50 -13.15
CA ALA A 82 3.40 -5.41 -13.74
C ALA A 82 2.53 -4.69 -14.78
N LEU A 83 2.13 -3.45 -14.47
CA LEU A 83 1.35 -2.61 -15.38
C LEU A 83 2.29 -2.08 -16.47
N HIS A 84 2.04 -2.47 -17.73
CA HIS A 84 2.84 -2.06 -18.90
C HIS A 84 2.23 -0.87 -19.68
N GLY A 85 1.27 -0.16 -19.08
CA GLY A 85 0.70 1.06 -19.69
C GLY A 85 -0.40 0.82 -20.73
N ASP A 86 -0.94 -0.40 -20.85
CA ASP A 86 -2.18 -0.61 -21.59
C ASP A 86 -3.29 0.22 -20.93
N THR A 87 -3.82 1.16 -21.71
CA THR A 87 -4.80 2.18 -21.30
C THR A 87 -6.21 1.71 -21.59
#